data_AF-A0A917EM69-F1
#
_entry.id   AF-A0A917EM69-F1
#
_cell.length_a   1.000
_cell.length_b   1.000
_cell.length_c   1.000
_cell.angle_alpha   90.00
_cell.angle_beta   90.00
_cell.angle_gamma   90.00
#
_symmetry.space_group_name_H-M   'P 1'
#
loop_
_entity.id
_entity.type
_entity.pdbx_description
1 polymer ?
#
loop_
_entity_poly.entity_id
_entity_poly.type
_entity_poly.pdbx_seq_one_letter_code
_entity_poly.pdbx_strand_id
1 'polypeptide(L)'
;MRVVASRPRAEGPEMTRIVENRLGIVGAAAGVDASNTAEGTVLLPEDPDASAEAIRAALSRRFGVGLGVIVSDTLGRAWRMGQTDLAIGAAGVRVLHDHRGGIDGHGRPLEAPQIAVADELAAMGDLVKGKAAGRWP
;
A
#
# COMPACT_ATOMS: atom_id res chain seq x y z
N MET A 1 -6.08 -10.40 -13.81
CA MET A 1 -5.28 -9.19 -14.03
C MET A 1 -5.73 -8.51 -15.30
N ARG A 2 -5.84 -7.18 -15.29
CA ARG A 2 -6.22 -6.36 -16.44
C ARG A 2 -5.12 -5.35 -16.73
N VAL A 3 -4.66 -5.24 -17.98
CA VAL A 3 -3.70 -4.18 -18.35
C VAL A 3 -4.44 -2.85 -18.39
N VAL A 4 -3.92 -1.86 -17.68
CA VAL A 4 -4.46 -0.50 -17.61
C VAL A 4 -3.70 0.42 -18.57
N ALA A 5 -2.37 0.33 -18.59
CA ALA A 5 -1.53 1.09 -19.51
C ALA A 5 -0.24 0.32 -19.82
N SER A 6 0.41 0.66 -20.94
CA SER A 6 1.70 0.11 -21.32
C SER A 6 2.55 1.19 -21.98
N ARG A 7 3.83 1.25 -21.64
CA ARG A 7 4.79 2.20 -22.23
C ARG A 7 6.16 1.54 -22.40
N PRO A 8 6.82 1.67 -23.56
CA PRO A 8 8.21 1.25 -23.71
C PRO A 8 9.09 1.95 -22.67
N ARG A 9 10.08 1.25 -22.12
CA ARG A 9 11.11 1.91 -21.31
C ARG A 9 11.89 2.89 -22.17
N ALA A 10 12.42 3.93 -21.53
CA ALA A 10 13.28 4.91 -22.20
C ALA A 10 14.56 4.26 -22.75
N GLU A 11 15.00 3.16 -22.13
CA GLU A 11 16.17 2.39 -22.53
C GLU A 11 15.79 0.91 -22.66
N GLY A 12 16.16 0.30 -23.79
CA GLY A 12 15.96 -1.12 -24.06
C GLY A 12 14.60 -1.50 -24.67
N PRO A 13 14.45 -2.78 -25.08
CA PRO A 13 13.24 -3.27 -25.76
C PRO A 13 12.07 -3.58 -24.79
N GLU A 14 12.27 -3.38 -23.49
CA GLU A 14 11.32 -3.79 -22.46
C GLU A 14 10.12 -2.84 -22.33
N MET A 15 8.98 -3.41 -21.96
CA MET A 15 7.71 -2.71 -21.80
C MET A 15 7.34 -2.59 -20.32
N THR A 16 7.14 -1.37 -19.84
CA THR A 16 6.52 -1.14 -18.53
C THR A 16 5.01 -1.31 -18.67
N ARG A 17 4.41 -2.18 -17.85
CA ARG A 17 2.96 -2.38 -17.80
C ARG A 17 2.41 -1.90 -16.46
N ILE A 18 1.39 -1.06 -16.52
CA ILE A 18 0.52 -0.75 -15.40
C ILE A 18 -0.68 -1.69 -15.50
N VAL A 19 -0.93 -2.44 -14.45
CA VAL A 19 -1.99 -3.44 -14.44
C VAL A 19 -2.78 -3.36 -13.15
N GLU A 20 -4.04 -3.78 -13.23
CA GLU A 20 -4.92 -4.01 -12.11
C GLU A 20 -4.80 -5.48 -11.69
N ASN A 21 -4.43 -5.71 -10.43
CA ASN A 21 -4.35 -7.05 -9.86
C ASN A 21 -5.72 -7.54 -9.37
N ARG A 22 -5.79 -8.74 -8.76
CA ARG A 22 -7.06 -9.31 -8.27
C ARG A 22 -7.70 -8.50 -7.14
N LEU A 23 -6.90 -7.70 -6.44
CA LEU A 23 -7.29 -6.85 -5.32
C LEU A 23 -7.79 -5.47 -5.79
N GLY A 24 -7.82 -5.22 -7.10
CA GLY A 24 -8.18 -3.91 -7.68
C GLY A 24 -7.05 -2.87 -7.61
N ILE A 25 -5.87 -3.22 -7.12
CA ILE A 25 -4.73 -2.31 -7.04
C ILE A 25 -4.15 -2.11 -8.44
N VAL A 26 -4.03 -0.84 -8.85
CA VAL A 26 -3.46 -0.43 -10.13
C VAL A 26 -2.02 0.03 -9.93
N GLY A 27 -1.07 -0.77 -10.40
CA GLY A 27 0.35 -0.53 -10.18
C GLY A 27 1.23 -1.11 -11.28
N ALA A 28 2.51 -0.73 -11.27
CA ALA A 28 3.51 -1.41 -12.10
C ALA A 28 3.68 -2.86 -11.64
N ALA A 29 3.84 -3.78 -12.57
CA ALA A 29 4.11 -5.19 -12.31
C ALA A 29 3.08 -5.90 -11.39
N ALA A 30 1.88 -5.36 -11.17
CA ALA A 30 0.78 -6.11 -10.56
C ALA A 30 0.95 -6.62 -9.11
N GLY A 31 1.95 -6.13 -8.37
CA GLY A 31 2.34 -6.72 -7.08
C GLY A 31 3.05 -8.07 -7.21
N VAL A 32 3.67 -8.31 -8.37
CA VAL A 32 4.59 -9.42 -8.66
C VAL A 32 5.98 -8.86 -8.44
N ASP A 33 6.56 -9.11 -7.26
CA ASP A 33 7.90 -8.63 -6.91
C ASP A 33 8.93 -9.76 -7.04
N ALA A 34 9.96 -9.52 -7.86
CA ALA A 34 11.12 -10.40 -7.98
C ALA A 34 12.29 -9.92 -7.10
N SER A 35 12.19 -8.73 -6.53
CA SER A 35 13.20 -8.16 -5.62
C SER A 35 13.14 -8.83 -4.24
N ASN A 36 14.28 -8.92 -3.56
CA ASN A 36 14.41 -9.54 -2.22
C ASN A 36 13.98 -11.02 -2.10
N THR A 37 14.01 -11.80 -3.18
CA THR A 37 13.72 -13.24 -3.17
C THR A 37 14.92 -14.05 -3.67
N ALA A 38 15.21 -15.19 -3.03
CA ALA A 38 16.23 -16.13 -3.47
C ALA A 38 15.63 -17.02 -4.57
N GLU A 39 15.58 -16.49 -5.80
CA GLU A 39 14.89 -17.03 -6.99
C GLU A 39 13.37 -17.17 -6.85
N GLY A 40 12.65 -16.61 -7.84
CA GLY A 40 11.20 -16.69 -7.93
C GLY A 40 10.52 -15.33 -7.94
N THR A 41 9.23 -15.32 -7.61
CA THR A 41 8.43 -14.11 -7.52
C THR A 41 7.49 -14.21 -6.34
N VAL A 42 7.45 -13.16 -5.52
CA VAL A 42 6.44 -13.02 -4.47
C VAL A 42 5.20 -12.39 -5.08
N LEU A 43 4.06 -13.03 -4.82
CA LEU A 43 2.74 -12.50 -5.13
C LEU A 43 2.17 -11.84 -3.88
N LEU A 44 1.39 -10.79 -4.08
CA LEU A 44 0.58 -10.24 -3.00
C LEU A 44 -0.33 -11.31 -2.36
N PRO A 45 -0.61 -11.19 -1.04
CA PRO A 45 -1.56 -12.04 -0.36
C PRO A 45 -2.90 -12.11 -1.12
N GLU A 46 -3.57 -13.26 -1.03
CA GLU A 46 -4.91 -13.41 -1.63
C GLU A 46 -5.94 -12.51 -0.94
N ASP A 47 -5.81 -12.36 0.38
CA ASP A 47 -6.60 -11.45 1.22
C ASP A 47 -5.66 -10.76 2.23
N PRO A 48 -5.16 -9.55 1.90
CA PRO A 48 -4.29 -8.80 2.79
C PRO A 48 -4.97 -8.34 4.09
N ASP A 49 -6.29 -8.10 4.08
CA ASP A 49 -7.04 -7.72 5.29
C ASP A 49 -7.14 -8.90 6.25
N ALA A 50 -7.44 -10.11 5.75
CA ALA A 50 -7.41 -11.32 6.56
C ALA A 50 -6.01 -11.61 7.11
N SER A 51 -4.97 -11.35 6.31
CA SER A 51 -3.57 -11.46 6.76
C SER A 51 -3.28 -10.48 7.90
N ALA A 52 -3.72 -9.22 7.77
CA ALA A 52 -3.57 -8.20 8.80
C ALA A 52 -4.32 -8.57 10.09
N GLU A 53 -5.54 -9.10 9.99
CA GLU A 53 -6.34 -9.52 11.15
C GLU A 53 -5.71 -10.73 11.86
N ALA A 54 -5.19 -11.70 11.12
CA ALA A 54 -4.50 -12.85 11.70
C ALA A 54 -3.27 -12.41 12.52
N ILE A 55 -2.46 -11.50 11.98
CA ILE A 55 -1.30 -10.91 12.66
C ILE A 55 -1.76 -10.14 13.89
N ARG A 56 -2.73 -9.24 13.73
CA ARG A 56 -3.31 -8.44 14.82
C ARG A 56 -3.78 -9.33 15.96
N ALA A 57 -4.61 -10.32 15.66
CA ALA A 57 -5.20 -11.20 16.67
C ALA A 57 -4.13 -12.02 17.40
N ALA A 58 -3.10 -12.51 16.69
CA ALA A 58 -1.98 -13.22 17.31
C ALA A 58 -1.18 -12.33 18.26
N LEU A 59 -0.79 -11.13 17.83
CA LEU A 59 0.00 -10.19 18.64
C LEU A 59 -0.81 -9.65 19.81
N SER A 60 -2.08 -9.29 19.59
CA SER A 60 -2.98 -8.83 20.66
C SER A 60 -3.17 -9.90 21.73
N ARG A 61 -3.33 -11.18 21.37
CA ARG A 61 -3.39 -12.27 22.36
C ARG A 61 -2.06 -12.46 23.10
N ARG A 62 -0.93 -12.37 22.38
CA ARG A 62 0.39 -12.62 22.95
C ARG A 62 0.82 -11.57 23.98
N PHE A 63 0.46 -10.31 23.72
CA PHE A 63 0.92 -9.15 24.49
C PHE A 63 -0.18 -8.46 25.31
N GLY A 64 -1.45 -8.84 25.13
CA GLY A 64 -2.57 -8.29 25.88
C GLY A 64 -2.90 -6.83 25.53
N VAL A 65 -2.57 -6.39 24.31
CA VAL A 65 -2.75 -5.00 23.85
C VAL A 65 -3.63 -4.91 22.60
N GLY A 66 -4.42 -3.83 22.50
CA GLY A 66 -5.12 -3.49 21.27
C GLY A 66 -4.16 -2.90 20.25
N LEU A 67 -4.09 -3.49 19.06
CA LEU A 67 -3.17 -3.08 17.99
C LEU A 67 -3.94 -2.86 16.69
N GLY A 68 -3.40 -1.96 15.87
CA GLY A 68 -3.71 -1.85 14.45
C GLY A 68 -2.57 -2.44 13.62
N VAL A 69 -2.90 -3.10 12.52
CA VAL A 69 -1.95 -3.69 11.57
C VAL A 69 -2.28 -3.16 10.19
N ILE A 70 -1.24 -2.74 9.45
CA ILE A 70 -1.31 -2.38 8.04
C ILE A 70 -0.32 -3.28 7.30
N VAL A 71 -0.79 -3.91 6.23
CA VAL A 71 0.05 -4.58 5.24
C VAL A 71 0.26 -3.58 4.11
N SER A 72 1.51 -3.29 3.78
CA SER A 72 1.87 -2.34 2.73
C SER A 72 2.64 -2.99 1.60
N ASP A 73 2.61 -2.34 0.43
CA ASP A 73 3.46 -2.67 -0.70
C ASP A 73 3.96 -1.40 -1.40
N THR A 74 5.12 -1.49 -2.04
CA THR A 74 5.80 -0.38 -2.69
C THR A 74 5.21 -0.11 -4.08
N LEU A 75 4.60 1.05 -4.26
CA LEU A 75 3.93 1.42 -5.51
C LEU A 75 4.43 2.76 -6.06
N GLY A 76 4.43 2.86 -7.40
CA GLY A 76 4.58 4.13 -8.11
C GLY A 76 3.28 4.94 -8.09
N ARG A 77 3.35 6.23 -8.46
CA ARG A 77 2.16 7.12 -8.49
C ARG A 77 2.12 7.94 -9.77
N ALA A 78 0.90 8.22 -10.25
CA ALA A 78 0.71 9.03 -11.44
C ALA A 78 1.38 10.42 -11.30
N TRP A 79 2.03 10.86 -12.38
CA TRP A 79 2.65 12.19 -12.50
C TRP A 79 3.76 12.51 -11.48
N ARG A 80 4.30 11.52 -10.77
CA ARG A 80 5.37 11.70 -9.78
C ARG A 80 6.54 10.75 -10.04
N MET A 81 7.74 11.25 -9.79
CA MET A 81 8.95 10.42 -9.75
C MET A 81 9.07 9.73 -8.39
N GLY A 82 9.59 8.49 -8.39
CA GLY A 82 9.77 7.69 -7.19
C GLY A 82 8.57 6.81 -6.82
N GLN A 83 8.78 5.99 -5.79
CA GLN A 83 7.80 5.05 -5.23
C GLN A 83 7.58 5.37 -3.74
N THR A 84 6.46 4.92 -3.19
CA THR A 84 6.14 4.96 -1.75
C THR A 84 5.34 3.71 -1.41
N ASP A 85 5.37 3.27 -0.15
CA ASP A 85 4.43 2.24 0.28
C ASP A 85 3.02 2.81 0.37
N LEU A 86 2.04 1.99 -0.05
CA LEU A 86 0.61 2.20 0.16
C LEU A 86 0.04 1.00 0.92
N ALA A 87 -1.07 1.21 1.63
CA ALA A 87 -1.77 0.13 2.31
C ALA A 87 -2.46 -0.78 1.27
N ILE A 88 -2.22 -2.08 1.39
CA ILE A 88 -2.90 -3.12 0.59
C ILE A 88 -3.84 -3.98 1.44
N GLY A 89 -3.68 -3.93 2.78
CA GLY A 89 -4.62 -4.49 3.74
C GLY A 89 -4.47 -3.88 5.13
N ALA A 90 -5.50 -3.97 5.96
CA ALA A 90 -5.55 -3.33 7.27
C ALA A 90 -6.49 -4.06 8.25
N ALA A 91 -6.14 -4.04 9.54
CA ALA A 91 -6.98 -4.55 10.62
C ALA A 91 -6.81 -3.73 11.90
N GLY A 92 -7.91 -3.44 12.61
CA GLY A 92 -7.88 -2.70 13.88
C GLY A 92 -7.38 -1.25 13.78
N VAL A 93 -7.34 -0.68 12.56
CA VAL A 93 -6.90 0.68 12.28
C VAL A 93 -7.94 1.41 11.44
N ARG A 94 -8.07 2.72 11.66
CA ARG A 94 -8.92 3.57 10.82
C ARG A 94 -8.21 3.80 9.49
N VAL A 95 -8.82 3.33 8.39
CA VAL A 95 -8.25 3.46 7.04
C VAL A 95 -8.53 4.82 6.38
N LEU A 96 -9.69 5.42 6.70
CA LEU A 96 -10.09 6.73 6.21
C LEU A 96 -10.43 7.67 7.37
N HIS A 97 -9.94 8.90 7.33
CA HIS A 97 -10.46 9.99 8.15
C HIS A 97 -11.47 10.76 7.31
N ASP A 98 -12.74 10.69 7.69
CA ASP A 98 -13.83 11.32 6.96
C ASP A 98 -14.20 12.68 7.58
N HIS A 99 -14.01 13.74 6.80
CA HIS A 99 -14.37 15.11 7.13
C HIS A 99 -15.65 15.58 6.41
N ARG A 100 -16.46 14.67 5.85
CA ARG A 100 -17.72 15.04 5.18
C ARG A 100 -18.64 15.75 6.16
N GLY A 101 -19.30 16.80 5.67
CA GLY A 101 -20.14 17.65 6.51
C GLY A 101 -19.36 18.61 7.40
N GLY A 102 -18.03 18.61 7.35
CA GLY A 102 -17.19 19.58 8.03
C GLY A 102 -17.10 20.92 7.30
N ILE A 103 -16.69 21.94 8.06
CA ILE A 103 -16.33 23.27 7.56
C ILE A 103 -14.83 23.51 7.80
N ASP A 104 -14.19 24.22 6.89
CA ASP A 104 -12.80 24.64 7.04
C ASP A 104 -12.65 25.81 8.03
N GLY A 105 -11.41 26.23 8.30
CA GLY A 105 -11.12 27.36 9.19
C GLY A 105 -11.66 28.71 8.72
N HIS A 106 -12.20 28.80 7.49
CA HIS A 106 -12.82 29.98 6.91
C HIS A 106 -14.34 29.81 6.75
N GLY A 107 -14.94 28.75 7.32
CA GLY A 107 -16.38 28.48 7.28
C GLY A 107 -16.89 27.90 5.96
N ARG A 108 -16.01 27.43 5.07
CA ARG A 108 -16.38 26.84 3.77
C ARG A 108 -16.54 25.32 3.90
N PRO A 109 -17.48 24.67 3.18
CA PRO A 109 -17.58 23.22 3.15
C PRO A 109 -16.31 22.55 2.60
N LEU A 110 -15.96 21.37 3.13
CA LEU A 110 -14.83 20.58 2.64
C LEU A 110 -15.21 19.77 1.38
N GLU A 111 -14.50 19.98 0.27
CA GLU A 111 -14.79 19.35 -1.04
C GLU A 111 -14.09 17.99 -1.27
N ALA A 112 -12.94 17.75 -0.65
CA ALA A 112 -12.20 16.48 -0.68
C ALA A 112 -12.02 15.93 0.74
N PRO A 113 -13.08 15.40 1.35
CA PRO A 113 -13.16 15.27 2.80
C PRO A 113 -12.50 14.02 3.37
N GLN A 114 -12.06 13.07 2.55
CA GLN A 114 -11.54 11.80 3.05
C GLN A 114 -10.02 11.72 2.92
N ILE A 115 -9.34 11.59 4.06
CA ILE A 115 -7.89 11.37 4.12
C ILE A 115 -7.63 9.86 4.21
N ALA A 116 -6.76 9.34 3.36
CA ALA A 116 -6.31 7.94 3.37
C ALA A 116 -5.25 7.73 4.46
N VAL A 117 -5.68 7.68 5.71
CA VAL A 117 -4.80 7.55 6.89
C VAL A 117 -3.91 6.30 6.81
N ALA A 118 -4.44 5.19 6.30
CA ALA A 118 -3.65 3.96 6.16
C ALA A 118 -2.47 4.14 5.19
N ASP A 119 -2.64 4.87 4.09
CA ASP A 119 -1.58 5.15 3.13
C ASP A 119 -0.53 6.11 3.70
N GLU A 120 -0.95 7.12 4.47
CA GLU A 120 -0.02 8.02 5.17
C GLU A 120 0.87 7.26 6.16
N LEU A 121 0.27 6.36 6.93
CA LEU A 121 0.99 5.49 7.87
C LEU A 121 1.91 4.49 7.15
N ALA A 122 1.45 3.90 6.04
CA ALA A 122 2.26 2.99 5.22
C ALA A 122 3.49 3.71 4.65
N ALA A 123 3.31 4.90 4.08
CA ALA A 123 4.40 5.72 3.56
C ALA A 123 5.40 6.13 4.65
N MET A 124 4.92 6.45 5.85
CA MET A 124 5.80 6.73 6.99
C MET A 124 6.58 5.47 7.42
N GLY A 125 5.94 4.30 7.41
CA GLY A 125 6.58 3.02 7.70
C GLY A 125 7.71 2.69 6.74
N ASP A 126 7.56 2.97 5.45
CA ASP A 126 8.61 2.76 4.42
C ASP A 126 9.89 3.53 4.75
N LEU A 127 9.77 4.77 5.24
CA LEU A 127 10.91 5.60 5.65
C LEU A 127 11.72 4.95 6.79
N VAL A 128 11.06 4.16 7.65
CA VAL A 128 11.71 3.45 8.77
C VAL A 128 12.29 2.10 8.33
N LYS A 129 11.53 1.34 7.52
CA LYS A 129 11.94 0.01 7.03
C LYS A 129 13.22 0.09 6.19
N GLY A 130 13.28 1.05 5.27
CA GLY A 130 14.34 1.19 4.27
C GLY A 130 14.36 0.06 3.23
N LYS A 131 14.67 0.37 1.96
CA LYS A 131 14.52 -0.59 0.85
C LYS A 131 15.62 -1.65 0.72
N ALA A 132 16.83 -1.35 1.19
CA ALA A 132 18.02 -2.11 0.82
C ALA A 132 18.51 -3.09 1.90
N ALA A 133 17.99 -3.00 3.12
CA ALA A 133 18.61 -3.68 4.26
C ALA A 133 18.01 -5.06 4.57
N GLY A 134 16.76 -5.35 4.17
CA GLY A 134 16.07 -6.59 4.56
C GLY A 134 16.03 -6.85 6.08
N ARG A 135 16.29 -5.82 6.89
CA ARG A 135 16.45 -5.91 8.35
C ARG A 135 15.12 -5.94 9.09
N TRP A 136 14.04 -5.57 8.40
CA TRP A 136 12.69 -5.47 8.94
C TRP A 136 11.73 -6.15 7.94
N PRO A 137 10.97 -7.17 8.38
CA PRO A 137 9.94 -7.78 7.54
C PRO A 137 8.82 -6.80 7.21
#